data_AF-A0A5N9B267-F1
#
_entry.id   AF-A0A5N9B267-F1
#
_cell.length_a   1.000
_cell.length_b   1.000
_cell.length_c   1.000
_cell.angle_alpha   90.00
_cell.angle_beta   90.00
_cell.angle_gamma   90.00
#
_symmetry.space_group_name_H-M   'P 1'
#
loop_
_entity.id
_entity.type
_entity.pdbx_description
1 polymer ?
#
loop_
_entity_poly.entity_id
_entity_poly.type
_entity_poly.pdbx_seq_one_letter_code
_entity_poly.pdbx_strand_id
1 'polypeptide(L)'
;MSKLVPSNRLRNNVSINVHLKHHCEGGEAMLEDYANPYRPRDFKVIIDHHRAEIDDYGRERDATEWAHEILKTLAHELVHVKQYLTGELQMRAKGLCWRKDVLTSDSTTYEEYFELPYEIEAYGREK
;
A
#
# COMPACT_ATOMS: atom_id res chain seq x y z
N MET A 1 15.43 1.74 -13.26
CA MET A 1 14.71 2.11 -12.02
C MET A 1 13.29 2.49 -12.37
N SER A 2 12.28 1.98 -11.65
CA SER A 2 10.90 2.45 -11.81
C SER A 2 10.79 3.88 -11.26
N LYS A 3 10.24 4.79 -12.06
CA LYS A 3 10.02 6.18 -11.65
C LYS A 3 8.97 6.18 -10.53
N LEU A 4 9.28 6.82 -9.39
CA LEU A 4 8.36 6.94 -8.26
C LEU A 4 7.06 7.63 -8.68
N VAL A 5 7.19 8.66 -9.52
CA VAL A 5 6.10 9.53 -9.91
C VAL A 5 5.46 9.05 -11.22
N PRO A 6 4.17 8.66 -11.21
CA PRO A 6 3.44 8.28 -12.42
C PRO A 6 3.37 9.43 -13.45
N SER A 7 3.01 9.09 -14.70
CA SER A 7 2.80 10.10 -15.74
C SER A 7 1.74 11.13 -15.35
N ASN A 8 1.85 12.37 -15.86
CA ASN A 8 0.86 13.44 -15.63
C ASN A 8 -0.57 12.97 -15.93
N ARG A 9 -0.76 12.23 -17.02
CA ARG A 9 -2.06 11.67 -17.39
C ARG A 9 -2.66 10.78 -16.31
N LEU A 10 -1.85 9.94 -15.66
CA LEU A 10 -2.33 9.06 -14.59
C LEU A 10 -2.68 9.85 -13.33
N ARG A 11 -1.81 10.78 -12.94
CA ARG A 11 -2.03 11.62 -11.74
C ARG A 11 -3.27 12.51 -11.85
N ASN A 12 -3.61 12.96 -13.05
CA ASN A 12 -4.81 13.78 -13.28
C ASN A 12 -6.10 12.95 -13.33
N ASN A 13 -6.03 11.62 -13.27
CA ASN A 13 -7.19 10.74 -13.39
C ASN A 13 -7.19 9.66 -12.30
N VAL A 14 -6.60 9.94 -11.13
CA VAL A 14 -6.64 9.05 -9.97
C VAL A 14 -7.42 9.71 -8.84
N SER A 15 -8.25 8.92 -8.17
CA SER A 15 -8.92 9.26 -6.92
C SER A 15 -8.41 8.34 -5.81
N ILE A 16 -8.10 8.91 -4.65
CA ILE A 16 -7.62 8.17 -3.48
C ILE A 16 -8.39 8.67 -2.26
N ASN A 17 -9.20 7.79 -1.67
CA ASN A 17 -9.94 8.05 -0.45
C ASN A 17 -9.17 7.47 0.75
N VAL A 18 -8.69 8.33 1.65
CA VAL A 18 -7.94 7.92 2.84
C VAL A 18 -8.90 7.84 4.04
N HIS A 19 -8.94 6.69 4.69
CA HIS A 19 -9.77 6.41 5.86
C HIS A 19 -8.90 6.14 7.08
N LEU A 20 -9.00 7.01 8.08
CA LEU A 20 -8.43 6.78 9.41
C LEU A 20 -9.45 5.99 10.25
N LYS A 21 -9.16 4.72 10.54
CA LYS A 21 -10.05 3.84 11.34
C LYS A 21 -9.32 2.57 11.80
N HIS A 22 -9.86 1.88 12.79
CA HIS A 22 -9.39 0.53 13.16
C HIS A 22 -9.36 -0.45 11.98
N HIS A 23 -8.27 -1.21 11.89
CA HIS A 23 -8.01 -2.19 10.85
C HIS A 23 -7.16 -3.34 11.38
N CYS A 24 -7.11 -4.48 10.67
CA CYS A 24 -6.33 -5.64 11.10
C CYS A 24 -4.81 -5.40 10.99
N GLU A 25 -4.40 -4.58 10.03
CA GLU A 25 -3.03 -4.12 9.79
C GLU A 25 -2.88 -2.62 10.07
N GLY A 26 -1.64 -2.11 10.01
CA GLY A 26 -1.36 -0.68 10.18
C GLY A 26 -1.86 0.18 9.01
N GLY A 27 -1.82 -0.35 7.79
CA GLY A 27 -2.29 0.29 6.58
C GLY A 27 -2.74 -0.75 5.53
N GLU A 28 -3.63 -0.36 4.64
CA GLU A 28 -4.01 -1.19 3.49
C GLU A 28 -4.48 -0.32 2.31
N ALA A 29 -3.84 -0.52 1.14
CA ALA A 29 -4.26 0.05 -0.14
C ALA A 29 -5.10 -0.96 -0.95
N MET A 30 -6.35 -0.59 -1.22
CA MET A 30 -7.30 -1.38 -1.97
C MET A 30 -7.87 -0.61 -3.16
N LEU A 31 -8.39 -1.36 -4.12
CA LEU A 31 -9.27 -0.79 -5.14
C LEU A 31 -10.64 -0.52 -4.50
N GLU A 32 -11.31 0.55 -4.92
CA GLU A 32 -12.72 0.72 -4.58
C GLU A 32 -13.56 -0.42 -5.19
N ASP A 33 -14.67 -0.79 -4.54
CA ASP A 33 -15.51 -1.93 -4.95
C ASP A 33 -16.02 -1.83 -6.40
N TYR A 34 -16.20 -0.59 -6.88
CA TYR A 34 -16.65 -0.28 -8.24
C TYR A 34 -15.50 -0.03 -9.24
N ALA A 35 -14.25 -0.04 -8.79
CA ALA A 35 -13.11 0.26 -9.64
C ALA A 35 -12.85 -0.86 -10.65
N ASN A 36 -12.33 -0.49 -11.82
CA ASN A 36 -11.92 -1.47 -12.83
C ASN A 36 -10.61 -2.17 -12.41
N PRO A 37 -10.58 -3.49 -12.16
CA PRO A 37 -9.38 -4.17 -11.67
C PRO A 37 -8.22 -4.21 -12.69
N TYR A 38 -8.52 -4.11 -13.99
CA TYR A 38 -7.51 -4.12 -15.03
C TYR A 38 -6.90 -2.73 -15.29
N ARG A 39 -7.63 -1.66 -14.94
CA ARG A 39 -7.24 -0.27 -15.15
C ARG A 39 -7.71 0.59 -13.96
N PRO A 40 -7.21 0.33 -12.74
CA PRO A 40 -7.73 0.95 -11.54
C PRO A 40 -7.40 2.45 -11.51
N ARG A 41 -8.34 3.25 -11.05
CA ARG A 41 -8.23 4.72 -10.92
C ARG A 41 -8.78 5.24 -9.60
N ASP A 42 -9.66 4.48 -8.96
CA ASP A 42 -10.29 4.83 -7.70
C ASP A 42 -9.81 3.85 -6.62
N PHE A 43 -9.16 4.40 -5.60
CA PHE A 43 -8.52 3.63 -4.54
C PHE A 43 -9.05 4.04 -3.18
N LYS A 44 -9.07 3.07 -2.28
CA LYS A 44 -9.33 3.25 -0.87
C LYS A 44 -8.07 2.89 -0.11
N VAL A 45 -7.58 3.81 0.71
CA VAL A 45 -6.45 3.58 1.61
C VAL A 45 -6.97 3.65 3.03
N ILE A 46 -6.73 2.61 3.81
CA ILE A 46 -7.06 2.57 5.24
C ILE A 46 -5.77 2.74 6.02
N ILE A 47 -5.79 3.55 7.07
CA ILE A 47 -4.70 3.66 8.04
C ILE A 47 -5.29 3.51 9.44
N ASP A 48 -4.75 2.56 10.21
CA ASP A 48 -5.10 2.41 11.61
C ASP A 48 -4.25 3.33 12.48
N HIS A 49 -4.74 4.56 12.62
CA HIS A 49 -4.09 5.58 13.44
C HIS A 49 -4.06 5.24 14.92
N HIS A 50 -4.87 4.30 15.42
CA HIS A 50 -4.84 3.87 16.81
C HIS A 50 -3.65 2.95 17.07
N ARG A 51 -3.30 2.09 16.11
CA ARG A 51 -2.09 1.25 16.21
C ARG A 51 -0.81 2.07 16.18
N ALA A 52 -0.84 3.26 15.60
CA ALA A 52 0.29 4.19 15.61
C ALA A 52 0.53 4.84 16.99
N GLU A 53 -0.40 4.76 17.95
CA GLU A 53 -0.24 5.37 19.28
C GLU A 53 0.87 4.71 20.10
N ILE A 54 1.06 3.40 19.96
CA ILE A 54 2.01 2.61 20.75
C ILE A 54 3.12 2.09 19.85
N ASP A 55 4.38 2.30 20.22
CA ASP A 55 5.53 1.78 19.49
C ASP A 55 5.81 0.29 19.78
N ASP A 56 6.75 -0.29 19.03
CA ASP A 56 7.10 -1.71 19.14
C ASP A 56 7.66 -2.09 20.53
N TYR A 57 8.03 -1.10 21.34
CA TYR A 57 8.52 -1.26 22.71
C TYR A 57 7.43 -1.01 23.76
N GLY A 58 6.18 -0.77 23.34
CA GLY A 58 5.04 -0.54 24.22
C GLY A 58 4.97 0.88 24.79
N ARG A 59 5.71 1.84 24.22
CA ARG A 59 5.68 3.24 24.65
C ARG A 59 4.68 4.03 23.82
N GLU A 60 3.96 4.92 24.49
CA GLU A 60 3.11 5.91 23.81
C GLU A 60 3.96 6.92 23.04
N ARG A 61 3.69 7.03 21.74
CA ARG A 61 4.32 8.01 20.85
C ARG A 61 3.84 9.42 21.21
N ASP A 62 4.73 10.40 21.11
CA ASP A 62 4.29 11.79 21.12
C ASP A 62 3.52 12.15 19.84
N ALA A 63 2.89 13.33 19.82
CA ALA A 63 2.08 13.76 18.69
C ALA A 63 2.87 13.86 17.36
N THR A 64 4.16 14.17 17.42
CA THR A 64 5.02 14.29 16.23
C THR A 64 5.41 12.91 15.72
N GLU A 65 5.81 12.02 16.62
CA GLU A 65 6.14 10.62 16.30
C GLU A 65 4.93 9.88 15.74
N TRP A 66 3.75 10.09 16.34
CA TRP A 66 2.48 9.53 15.89
C TRP A 66 2.10 10.03 14.49
N ALA A 67 2.17 11.35 14.26
CA ALA A 67 1.89 11.92 12.95
C ALA A 67 2.88 11.45 11.89
N HIS A 68 4.16 11.33 12.25
CA HIS A 68 5.19 10.79 11.38
C HIS A 68 4.89 9.33 11.00
N GLU A 69 4.50 8.48 11.94
CA GLU A 69 4.17 7.08 11.65
C GLU A 69 2.96 6.99 10.71
N ILE A 70 1.91 7.79 10.91
CA ILE A 70 0.76 7.83 10.00
C ILE A 70 1.17 8.24 8.58
N LEU A 71 2.01 9.26 8.45
CA LEU A 71 2.48 9.73 7.13
C LEU A 71 3.39 8.70 6.45
N LYS A 72 4.22 8.00 7.22
CA LYS A 72 5.05 6.91 6.75
C LYS A 72 4.20 5.74 6.26
N THR A 73 3.21 5.29 7.04
CA THR A 73 2.24 4.28 6.59
C THR A 73 1.50 4.72 5.34
N LEU A 74 1.02 5.98 5.30
CA LEU A 74 0.40 6.52 4.08
C LEU A 74 1.35 6.47 2.87
N ALA A 75 2.62 6.82 3.07
CA ALA A 75 3.61 6.77 1.99
C ALA A 75 3.83 5.35 1.47
N HIS A 76 3.90 4.36 2.37
CA HIS A 76 3.95 2.93 2.02
C HIS A 76 2.74 2.53 1.16
N GLU A 77 1.53 2.82 1.63
CA GLU A 77 0.29 2.50 0.91
C GLU A 77 0.19 3.21 -0.45
N LEU A 78 0.69 4.45 -0.56
CA LEU A 78 0.74 5.16 -1.83
C LEU A 78 1.71 4.53 -2.85
N VAL A 79 2.73 3.80 -2.39
CA VAL A 79 3.57 2.99 -3.29
C VAL A 79 2.76 1.84 -3.86
N HIS A 80 1.91 1.17 -3.07
CA HIS A 80 0.99 0.15 -3.60
C HIS A 80 -0.01 0.73 -4.59
N VAL A 81 -0.59 1.90 -4.30
CA VAL A 81 -1.44 2.62 -5.27
C VAL A 81 -0.69 2.89 -6.58
N LYS A 82 0.56 3.36 -6.50
CA LYS A 82 1.42 3.54 -7.68
C LYS A 82 1.61 2.22 -8.42
N GLN A 83 1.90 1.12 -7.72
CA GLN A 83 2.14 -0.19 -8.33
C GLN A 83 0.89 -0.69 -9.06
N TYR A 84 -0.31 -0.51 -8.50
CA TYR A 84 -1.58 -0.79 -9.18
C TYR A 84 -1.81 0.12 -10.40
N LEU A 85 -1.54 1.43 -10.27
CA LEU A 85 -1.69 2.41 -11.35
C LEU A 85 -0.78 2.12 -12.55
N THR A 86 0.45 1.70 -12.31
CA THR A 86 1.44 1.38 -13.34
C THR A 86 1.30 -0.03 -13.90
N GLY A 87 0.48 -0.87 -13.25
CA GLY A 87 0.34 -2.29 -13.58
C GLY A 87 1.56 -3.13 -13.18
N GLU A 88 2.40 -2.62 -12.27
CA GLU A 88 3.44 -3.40 -11.62
C GLU A 88 2.81 -4.43 -10.67
N LEU A 89 1.76 -4.06 -9.95
CA LEU A 89 0.95 -4.97 -9.14
C LEU A 89 -0.45 -5.09 -9.76
N GLN A 90 -0.93 -6.31 -9.99
CA GLN A 90 -2.22 -6.55 -10.64
C GLN A 90 -2.93 -7.76 -10.04
N MET A 91 -4.22 -7.62 -9.74
CA MET A 91 -5.06 -8.79 -9.46
C MET A 91 -5.52 -9.40 -10.78
N ARG A 92 -5.23 -10.68 -11.01
CA ARG A 92 -5.69 -11.44 -12.18
C ARG A 92 -6.50 -12.64 -11.74
N ALA A 93 -7.17 -13.29 -12.69
CA ALA A 93 -7.98 -14.49 -12.41
C ALA A 93 -7.20 -15.65 -11.76
N LYS A 94 -5.86 -15.67 -11.91
CA LYS A 94 -4.96 -16.67 -11.32
C LYS A 94 -4.30 -16.23 -10.00
N GLY A 95 -4.68 -15.06 -9.46
CA GLY A 95 -4.08 -14.48 -8.27
C GLY A 95 -3.33 -13.17 -8.52
N LEU A 96 -2.63 -12.71 -7.47
CA LEU A 96 -1.85 -11.48 -7.48
C LEU A 96 -0.62 -11.65 -8.39
N CYS A 97 -0.36 -10.66 -9.23
CA CYS A 97 0.75 -10.67 -10.17
C CYS A 97 1.66 -9.47 -9.92
N TRP A 98 2.97 -9.71 -9.88
CA TRP A 98 3.99 -8.68 -9.86
C TRP A 98 4.77 -8.66 -11.17
N ARG A 99 4.77 -7.53 -11.89
CA ARG A 99 5.46 -7.33 -13.17
C ARG A 99 5.25 -8.44 -14.20
N LYS A 100 4.02 -8.99 -14.22
CA LYS A 100 3.51 -10.09 -15.08
C LYS A 100 3.82 -11.50 -14.60
N ASP A 101 4.63 -11.66 -13.56
CA ASP A 101 4.85 -12.94 -12.91
C ASP A 101 3.74 -13.17 -11.89
N VAL A 102 3.09 -14.33 -11.98
CA VAL A 102 2.06 -14.72 -11.00
C VAL A 102 2.78 -15.02 -9.70
N LEU A 103 2.45 -14.29 -8.64
CA LEU A 103 2.87 -14.64 -7.30
C LEU A 103 1.89 -15.71 -6.82
N THR A 104 2.16 -16.96 -7.16
CA THR A 104 1.42 -18.09 -6.59
C THR A 104 1.84 -18.20 -5.14
N SER A 105 0.97 -17.74 -4.24
CA SER A 105 1.15 -17.84 -2.81
C SER A 105 -0.05 -18.60 -2.26
N ASP A 106 0.02 -19.92 -2.32
CA ASP A 106 -0.88 -20.77 -1.52
C ASP A 106 -0.32 -20.95 -0.09
N SER A 107 0.87 -20.41 0.22
CA SER A 107 1.54 -20.52 1.52
C SER A 107 2.72 -19.53 1.68
N THR A 108 2.46 -18.22 1.78
CA THR A 108 3.49 -17.25 2.17
C THR A 108 3.42 -17.05 3.69
N THR A 109 4.50 -17.36 4.41
CA THR A 109 4.60 -17.03 5.84
C THR A 109 4.62 -15.51 6.05
N TYR A 110 4.40 -15.04 7.28
CA TYR A 110 4.47 -13.61 7.59
C TYR A 110 5.83 -12.99 7.23
N GLU A 111 6.93 -13.74 7.40
CA GLU A 111 8.28 -13.27 7.04
C GLU A 111 8.46 -13.18 5.53
N GLU A 112 8.01 -14.22 4.80
CA GLU A 112 8.11 -14.26 3.34
C GLU A 112 7.28 -13.15 2.67
N TYR A 113 6.23 -12.65 3.33
CA TYR A 113 5.42 -11.53 2.83
C TYR A 113 6.23 -10.24 2.72
N PHE A 114 7.04 -9.89 3.72
CA PHE A 114 7.88 -8.68 3.69
C PHE A 114 9.03 -8.79 2.69
N GLU A 115 9.39 -10.01 2.28
CA GLU A 115 10.38 -10.25 1.23
C GLU A 115 9.79 -10.17 -0.18
N LEU A 116 8.47 -9.97 -0.31
CA LEU A 116 7.84 -9.82 -1.62
C LEU A 116 8.35 -8.54 -2.29
N PRO A 117 8.64 -8.57 -3.61
CA PRO A 117 9.28 -7.45 -4.30
C PRO A 117 8.51 -6.12 -4.21
N TYR A 118 7.20 -6.18 -4.06
CA TYR A 118 6.35 -5.00 -3.95
C TYR A 118 6.37 -4.38 -2.55
N GLU A 119 6.51 -5.20 -1.49
CA GLU A 119 6.71 -4.77 -0.11
C GLU A 119 8.10 -4.16 0.08
N ILE A 120 9.15 -4.80 -0.48
CA ILE A 120 10.52 -4.25 -0.44
C ILE A 120 10.58 -2.87 -1.10
N GLU A 121 9.88 -2.66 -2.22
CA GLU A 121 9.83 -1.34 -2.86
C GLU A 121 9.11 -0.31 -1.99
N ALA A 122 8.00 -0.69 -1.35
CA ALA A 122 7.22 0.20 -0.49
C ALA A 122 8.00 0.59 0.78
N TYR A 123 8.57 -0.39 1.48
CA TYR A 123 9.42 -0.18 2.65
C TYR A 123 10.68 0.67 2.35
N GLY A 124 11.21 0.58 1.13
CA GLY A 124 12.34 1.40 0.70
C GLY A 124 11.98 2.86 0.37
N ARG A 125 10.69 3.19 0.25
CA ARG A 125 10.18 4.49 -0.22
C ARG A 125 9.29 5.22 0.79
N GLU A 126 8.93 4.57 1.89
CA GLU A 126 8.14 5.16 2.98
C GLU A 126 8.92 6.15 3.86
N LYS A 127 10.27 6.16 3.75
CA LYS A 127 11.20 6.89 4.62
C LYS A 127 11.76 8.16 3.99
#